data_AF-A0A426ZDS5-F1
#
_entry.id   AF-A0A426ZDS5-F1
#
_cell.length_a   1.000
_cell.length_b   1.000
_cell.length_c   1.000
_cell.angle_alpha   90.00
_cell.angle_beta   90.00
_cell.angle_gamma   90.00
#
_symmetry.space_group_name_H-M   'P 1'
#
loop_
_entity.id
_entity.type
_entity.pdbx_description
1 polymer ?
#
loop_
_entity_poly.entity_id
_entity_poly.type
_entity_poly.pdbx_seq_one_letter_code
_entity_poly.pdbx_strand_id
1 'polypeptide(L)'
;MMPQYKCYWRVVSPDTRVAIAFGPVAAGRYGMELTLWEALHGQSDLYRTLLREATASLLNSYNTLNFLYPALSVIDLMNRALVASPQDALTVALRFRRANSGAFGDETVGCNFTPCRS
;
A
#
# COMPACT_ATOMS: atom_id res chain seq x y z
N MET A 1 -5.91 14.17 -11.04
CA MET A 1 -5.20 13.93 -9.78
C MET A 1 -5.32 15.16 -8.91
N MET A 2 -5.86 15.05 -7.71
CA MET A 2 -6.01 16.23 -6.86
C MET A 2 -4.61 16.68 -6.37
N PRO A 3 -4.23 17.97 -6.49
CA PRO A 3 -2.87 18.47 -6.21
C PRO A 3 -2.33 18.06 -4.85
N GLN A 4 -3.25 17.95 -3.89
CA GLN A 4 -3.00 17.64 -2.50
C GLN A 4 -2.40 16.26 -2.22
N TYR A 5 -2.43 15.33 -3.19
CA TYR A 5 -1.87 13.97 -3.00
C TYR A 5 -0.51 13.78 -3.66
N LYS A 6 -0.02 14.78 -4.42
CA LYS A 6 1.25 14.67 -5.16
C LYS A 6 2.43 14.28 -4.28
N CYS A 7 2.46 14.72 -3.01
CA CYS A 7 3.56 14.39 -2.12
C CYS A 7 3.72 12.90 -1.89
N TYR A 8 2.63 12.11 -1.90
CA TYR A 8 2.72 10.68 -1.65
C TYR A 8 3.32 9.88 -2.82
N TRP A 9 3.30 10.46 -4.03
CA TRP A 9 3.70 9.82 -5.29
C TRP A 9 5.12 10.25 -5.72
N ARG A 10 6.10 10.09 -4.82
CA ARG A 10 7.50 10.51 -5.06
C ARG A 10 8.30 9.54 -5.92
N VAL A 11 8.20 8.25 -5.61
CA VAL A 11 8.96 7.18 -6.28
C VAL A 11 8.12 6.49 -7.35
N VAL A 12 6.81 6.43 -7.11
CA VAL A 12 5.81 5.84 -8.01
C VAL A 12 4.73 6.88 -8.28
N SER A 13 3.96 6.65 -9.33
CA SER A 13 2.86 7.52 -9.76
C SER A 13 1.50 6.83 -9.62
N PRO A 14 0.37 7.57 -9.62
CA PRO A 14 -0.96 6.98 -9.52
C PRO A 14 -1.27 5.95 -10.62
N ASP A 15 -0.73 6.16 -11.82
CA ASP A 15 -0.85 5.30 -13.00
C ASP A 15 0.17 4.15 -13.03
N THR A 16 1.12 4.12 -12.09
CA THR A 16 2.02 2.97 -11.92
C THR A 16 1.17 1.72 -11.73
N ARG A 17 1.48 0.68 -12.52
CA ARG A 17 0.77 -0.60 -12.44
C ARG A 17 1.16 -1.36 -11.17
N VAL A 18 0.21 -2.04 -10.55
CA VAL A 18 0.45 -2.97 -9.43
C VAL A 18 1.47 -4.04 -9.82
N ALA A 19 1.41 -4.54 -11.05
CA ALA A 19 2.38 -5.50 -11.59
C ALA A 19 3.82 -4.95 -11.61
N ILE A 20 4.00 -3.65 -11.82
CA ILE A 20 5.32 -3.00 -11.82
C ILE A 20 5.79 -2.74 -10.38
N ALA A 21 4.89 -2.26 -9.51
CA ALA A 21 5.25 -1.90 -8.14
C ALA A 21 5.50 -3.13 -7.24
N PHE A 22 4.70 -4.18 -7.40
CA PHE A 22 4.74 -5.36 -6.54
C PHE A 22 5.27 -6.61 -7.25
N GLY A 23 5.43 -6.59 -8.57
CA GLY A 23 6.04 -7.67 -9.33
C GLY A 23 5.09 -8.79 -9.75
N PRO A 24 5.64 -9.93 -10.22
CA PRO A 24 4.88 -10.96 -10.95
C PRO A 24 3.79 -11.66 -10.14
N VAL A 25 3.97 -11.86 -8.84
CA VAL A 25 2.97 -12.53 -7.99
C VAL A 25 1.71 -11.68 -7.89
N ALA A 26 1.87 -10.37 -7.68
CA ALA A 26 0.76 -9.42 -7.72
C ALA A 26 0.11 -9.35 -9.11
N ALA A 27 0.91 -9.38 -10.18
CA ALA A 27 0.39 -9.41 -11.55
C ALA A 27 -0.52 -10.64 -11.80
N GLY A 28 -0.11 -11.82 -11.33
CA GLY A 28 -0.92 -13.04 -11.42
C GLY A 28 -2.24 -12.95 -10.66
N ARG A 29 -2.28 -12.24 -9.52
CA ARG A 29 -3.50 -12.10 -8.70
C ARG A 29 -4.46 -11.03 -9.22
N TYR A 30 -3.93 -9.90 -9.68
CA TYR A 30 -4.71 -8.67 -9.93
C TYR A 30 -4.77 -8.26 -11.41
N GLY A 31 -4.01 -8.93 -12.28
CA GLY A 31 -3.84 -8.54 -13.67
C GLY A 31 -2.75 -7.49 -13.89
N MET A 32 -2.47 -7.20 -15.15
CA MET A 32 -1.39 -6.28 -15.57
C MET A 32 -1.81 -4.80 -15.53
N GLU A 33 -3.09 -4.52 -15.69
CA GLU A 33 -3.58 -3.16 -15.94
C GLU A 33 -3.99 -2.39 -14.67
N LEU A 34 -4.17 -3.09 -13.55
CA LEU A 34 -4.60 -2.44 -12.31
C LEU A 34 -3.55 -1.43 -11.83
N THR A 35 -3.96 -0.19 -11.64
CA THR A 35 -3.09 0.91 -11.17
C THR A 35 -3.02 0.99 -9.64
N LEU A 36 -1.97 1.63 -9.12
CA LEU A 36 -1.86 1.92 -7.69
C LEU A 36 -2.99 2.87 -7.22
N TRP A 37 -3.48 3.77 -8.07
CA TRP A 37 -4.63 4.60 -7.73
C TRP A 37 -5.90 3.76 -7.51
N GLU A 38 -6.21 2.86 -8.43
CA GLU A 38 -7.37 1.97 -8.30
C GLU A 38 -7.23 1.01 -7.11
N ALA A 39 -6.00 0.52 -6.86
CA ALA A 39 -5.68 -0.32 -5.71
C ALA A 39 -6.09 0.32 -4.37
N LEU A 40 -5.90 1.63 -4.21
CA LEU A 40 -6.26 2.37 -2.99
C LEU A 40 -7.77 2.43 -2.72
N HIS A 41 -8.61 2.16 -3.72
CA HIS A 41 -10.06 2.21 -3.60
C HIS A 41 -10.70 0.83 -3.45
N GLY A 42 -9.90 -0.25 -3.41
CA GLY A 42 -10.40 -1.62 -3.23
C GLY A 42 -10.86 -1.90 -1.79
N GLN A 43 -12.16 -2.14 -1.60
CA GLN A 43 -12.75 -2.41 -0.26
C GLN A 43 -13.65 -3.66 -0.22
N SER A 44 -13.80 -4.37 -1.34
CA SER A 44 -14.86 -5.38 -1.52
C SER A 44 -14.46 -6.83 -1.18
N ASP A 45 -13.17 -7.18 -1.24
CA ASP A 45 -12.70 -8.53 -0.91
C ASP A 45 -11.37 -8.53 -0.14
N LEU A 46 -11.02 -9.68 0.43
CA LEU A 46 -9.80 -9.87 1.22
C LEU A 46 -8.53 -9.41 0.49
N TYR A 47 -8.36 -9.82 -0.77
CA TYR A 47 -7.16 -9.54 -1.53
C TYR A 47 -7.16 -8.10 -2.05
N ARG A 48 -8.32 -7.51 -2.33
CA ARG A 48 -8.44 -6.07 -2.60
C ARG A 48 -8.11 -5.24 -1.36
N THR A 49 -8.51 -5.70 -0.17
CA THR A 49 -8.18 -5.05 1.10
C THR A 49 -6.68 -5.13 1.39
N LEU A 50 -6.08 -6.32 1.23
CA LEU A 50 -4.64 -6.51 1.34
C LEU A 50 -3.89 -5.57 0.39
N LEU A 51 -4.30 -5.51 -0.88
CA LEU A 51 -3.69 -4.65 -1.88
C LEU A 51 -3.82 -3.16 -1.52
N ARG A 52 -5.00 -2.72 -1.07
CA ARG A 52 -5.22 -1.33 -0.63
C ARG A 52 -4.27 -0.94 0.48
N GLU A 53 -4.18 -1.76 1.53
CA GLU A 53 -3.35 -1.47 2.70
C GLU A 53 -1.84 -1.61 2.41
N ALA A 54 -1.44 -2.55 1.56
CA ALA A 54 -0.07 -2.67 1.08
C ALA A 54 0.32 -1.48 0.20
N THR A 55 -0.56 -1.00 -0.68
CA THR A 55 -0.31 0.18 -1.52
C THR A 55 -0.14 1.42 -0.64
N ALA A 56 -1.03 1.63 0.34
CA ALA A 56 -0.88 2.73 1.30
C ALA A 56 0.43 2.62 2.11
N SER A 57 0.80 1.41 2.53
CA SER A 57 2.07 1.18 3.26
C SER A 57 3.29 1.48 2.40
N LEU A 58 3.26 1.12 1.11
CA LEU A 58 4.33 1.40 0.17
C LEU A 58 4.51 2.92 0.01
N LEU A 59 3.42 3.65 -0.18
CA LEU A 59 3.47 5.11 -0.27
C LEU A 59 3.97 5.73 1.04
N ASN A 60 3.54 5.26 2.20
CA ASN A 60 4.05 5.73 3.49
C ASN A 60 5.56 5.47 3.64
N SER A 61 6.05 4.31 3.21
CA SER A 61 7.47 3.97 3.28
C SER A 61 8.36 4.89 2.45
N TYR A 62 7.84 5.49 1.37
CA TYR A 62 8.56 6.47 0.55
C TYR A 62 8.53 7.89 1.12
N ASN A 63 7.58 8.19 2.00
CA ASN A 63 7.32 9.55 2.46
C ASN A 63 7.69 9.81 3.91
N THR A 64 7.70 8.77 4.74
CA THR A 64 7.96 8.88 6.17
C THR A 64 9.16 8.05 6.55
N LEU A 65 10.24 8.72 6.96
CA LEU A 65 11.52 8.09 7.33
C LEU A 65 11.36 7.02 8.43
N ASN A 66 10.40 7.21 9.35
CA ASN A 66 10.15 6.32 10.47
C ASN A 66 8.89 5.45 10.30
N PHE A 67 8.41 5.25 9.05
CA PHE A 67 7.31 4.32 8.84
C PHE A 67 7.72 2.89 9.18
N LEU A 68 6.83 2.15 9.85
CA LEU A 68 7.11 0.83 10.41
C LEU A 68 7.65 -0.18 9.39
N TYR A 69 7.21 -0.10 8.14
CA TYR A 69 7.59 -1.03 7.09
C TYR A 69 8.41 -0.35 5.99
N PRO A 70 9.70 -0.66 5.85
CA PRO A 70 10.48 -0.26 4.68
C PRO A 70 9.84 -0.77 3.38
N ALA A 71 10.03 -0.05 2.27
CA ALA A 71 9.39 -0.36 0.98
C ALA A 71 9.58 -1.82 0.54
N LEU A 72 10.81 -2.33 0.64
CA LEU A 72 11.12 -3.72 0.29
C LEU A 72 10.37 -4.72 1.18
N SER A 73 10.21 -4.43 2.48
CA SER A 73 9.44 -5.26 3.39
C SER A 73 7.95 -5.25 3.06
N VAL A 74 7.40 -4.11 2.62
CA VAL A 74 6.00 -4.04 2.15
C VAL A 74 5.80 -4.94 0.93
N ILE A 75 6.68 -4.83 -0.07
CA ILE A 75 6.62 -5.64 -1.30
C ILE A 75 6.73 -7.14 -0.98
N ASP A 76 7.68 -7.49 -0.12
CA ASP A 76 7.92 -8.87 0.27
C ASP A 76 6.75 -9.49 1.04
N LEU A 77 6.27 -8.83 2.10
CA LEU A 77 5.16 -9.32 2.90
C LEU A 77 3.86 -9.44 2.08
N MET A 78 3.61 -8.48 1.19
CA MET A 78 2.49 -8.53 0.25
C MET A 78 2.56 -9.79 -0.63
N ASN A 79 3.69 -10.02 -1.29
CA ASN A 79 3.82 -11.15 -2.21
C ASN A 79 3.78 -12.50 -1.50
N ARG A 80 4.36 -12.62 -0.29
CA ARG A 80 4.20 -13.84 0.53
C ARG A 80 2.75 -14.06 0.91
N ALA A 81 2.03 -13.01 1.32
CA ALA A 81 0.62 -13.10 1.67
C ALA A 81 -0.27 -13.56 0.50
N LEU A 82 0.08 -13.20 -0.74
CA LEU A 82 -0.67 -13.59 -1.94
C LEU A 82 -0.62 -15.09 -2.25
N VAL A 83 0.47 -15.76 -1.87
CA VAL A 83 0.67 -17.20 -2.13
C VAL A 83 0.45 -18.06 -0.88
N ALA A 84 0.12 -17.43 0.26
CA ALA A 84 -0.14 -18.08 1.53
C ALA A 84 -1.63 -18.39 1.71
N SER A 85 -2.03 -18.67 2.96
CA SER A 85 -3.44 -18.89 3.29
C SER A 85 -4.24 -17.58 3.33
N PRO A 86 -5.58 -17.62 3.15
CA PRO A 86 -6.43 -16.45 3.36
C PRO A 86 -6.28 -15.81 4.75
N GLN A 87 -6.00 -16.60 5.78
CA GLN A 87 -5.77 -16.14 7.14
C GLN A 87 -4.47 -15.33 7.26
N ASP A 88 -3.42 -15.74 6.55
CA ASP A 88 -2.16 -15.01 6.49
C ASP A 88 -2.33 -13.70 5.73
N ALA A 89 -3.03 -13.73 4.60
CA ALA A 89 -3.38 -12.53 3.84
C ALA A 89 -4.16 -11.52 4.68
N LEU A 90 -5.12 -11.99 5.48
CA LEU A 90 -5.88 -11.15 6.39
C LEU A 90 -4.99 -10.57 7.49
N THR A 91 -4.14 -11.39 8.10
CA THR A 91 -3.17 -10.97 9.11
C THR A 91 -2.26 -9.85 8.59
N VAL A 92 -1.70 -10.01 7.39
CA VAL A 92 -0.84 -9.01 6.77
C VAL A 92 -1.60 -7.73 6.44
N ALA A 93 -2.81 -7.83 5.88
CA ALA A 93 -3.66 -6.66 5.62
C ALA A 93 -3.95 -5.86 6.90
N LEU A 94 -4.27 -6.55 8.00
CA LEU A 94 -4.53 -5.92 9.30
C LEU A 94 -3.29 -5.24 9.89
N ARG A 95 -2.09 -5.83 9.71
CA ARG A 95 -0.81 -5.25 10.13
C ARG A 95 -0.53 -3.95 9.37
N PHE A 96 -0.65 -3.98 8.04
CA PHE A 96 -0.51 -2.78 7.22
C PHE A 96 -1.54 -1.71 7.60
N ARG A 97 -2.82 -2.08 7.79
CA ARG A 97 -3.85 -1.13 8.21
C ARG A 97 -3.51 -0.43 9.53
N ARG A 98 -3.01 -1.16 10.52
CA ARG A 98 -2.58 -0.57 11.81
C ARG A 98 -1.37 0.36 11.64
N ALA A 99 -0.41 0.00 10.80
CA ALA A 99 0.72 0.87 10.49
C ALA A 99 0.28 2.15 9.77
N ASN A 100 -0.62 2.01 8.79
CA ASN A 100 -1.21 3.12 8.04
C ASN A 100 -2.12 4.01 8.90
N SER A 101 -2.56 3.57 10.07
CA SER A 101 -3.31 4.41 11.01
C SER A 101 -2.42 5.11 12.05
N GLY A 102 -1.09 4.94 11.98
CA GLY A 102 -0.15 5.55 12.91
C GLY A 102 -0.11 4.90 14.30
N ALA A 103 -0.63 3.68 14.47
CA ALA A 103 -0.74 3.02 15.78
C ALA A 103 0.60 2.58 16.41
N PHE A 104 1.74 2.98 15.84
CA PHE A 104 3.09 2.56 16.25
C PHE A 104 4.07 3.74 16.47
N GLY A 105 3.60 5.00 16.55
CA GLY A 105 4.43 6.18 16.82
C GLY A 105 3.64 7.37 17.40
N ASP A 106 4.35 8.31 18.05
CA ASP A 106 3.80 9.50 18.77
C ASP A 106 3.28 10.60 17.81
N GLU A 107 3.53 10.46 16.51
CA GLU A 107 3.01 11.32 15.47
C GLU A 107 2.10 10.51 14.54
N THR A 108 0.97 11.08 14.14
CA THR A 108 0.01 10.46 13.22
C THR A 108 0.68 10.14 11.87
N VAL A 109 1.23 8.92 11.71
CA VAL A 109 1.89 8.45 10.48
C VAL A 109 0.89 8.11 9.35
N GLY A 110 -0.39 8.43 9.52
CA GLY A 110 -1.41 7.96 8.60
C GLY A 110 -1.39 8.68 7.26
N CYS A 111 -1.35 7.89 6.19
CA CYS A 111 -1.71 8.32 4.83
C CYS A 111 -3.22 8.57 4.82
N ASN A 112 -3.67 9.69 5.41
CA ASN A 112 -5.09 10.02 5.47
C ASN A 112 -5.57 10.68 4.17
N PHE A 113 -4.77 10.60 3.09
CA PHE A 113 -4.91 11.50 1.95
C PHE A 113 -5.14 12.94 2.44
N THR A 114 -4.37 13.34 3.45
CA THR A 114 -4.38 14.71 3.96
C THR A 114 -3.64 15.57 2.95
N PRO A 115 -4.16 16.77 2.62
CA PRO A 115 -3.48 17.63 1.69
C PRO A 115 -2.06 18.01 2.07
N CYS A 116 -1.14 17.97 1.10
CA CYS A 116 0.17 18.57 1.24
C CYS A 116 0.04 20.01 1.77
N ARG A 117 0.83 20.39 2.78
CA ARG A 117 1.01 21.80 3.13
C ARG A 117 1.69 22.52 1.95
N SER A 118 1.10 23.65 1.56
CA SER A 118 1.64 24.61 0.59
C SER A 118 2.92 25.25 1.08
#